data_AF-A0A7C2UKQ7-F1
#
_entry.id   AF-A0A7C2UKQ7-F1
#
_cell.length_a   1.000
_cell.length_b   1.000
_cell.length_c   1.000
_cell.angle_alpha   90.00
_cell.angle_beta   90.00
_cell.angle_gamma   90.00
#
_symmetry.space_group_name_H-M   'P 1'
#
loop_
_entity.id
_entity.type
_entity.pdbx_description
1 polymer ?
#
loop_
_entity_poly.entity_id
_entity_poly.type
_entity_poly.pdbx_seq_one_letter_code
_entity_poly.pdbx_strand_id
1 'polypeptide(L)'
;MGRIEVEELFYRGELYYDVSLELPGKISGSYRSAISPGLSDAHAHPQVIDVGEGGIWKNSYEWISKRKLRVREGDLRKDARLSSELAEATLKLSILDGITMMAMTGSLHGNLDAVRRMKARPRTVILPTVMNREGWLSAGELRNVISRAFSWMEER
;
A
#
# COMPACT_ATOMS: atom_id res chain seq x y z
N MET A 1 -6.28 34.96 1.56
CA MET A 1 -5.29 34.02 1.00
C MET A 1 -4.19 33.86 2.01
N GLY A 2 -3.75 32.62 2.20
CA GLY A 2 -2.62 32.29 3.06
C GLY A 2 -1.34 32.25 2.24
N ARG A 3 -0.22 32.60 2.85
CA ARG A 3 1.11 32.58 2.19
C ARG A 3 2.02 31.62 2.93
N ILE A 4 2.47 30.56 2.25
CA ILE A 4 3.41 29.61 2.80
C ILE A 4 4.76 29.76 2.11
N GLU A 5 5.81 29.95 2.89
CA GLU A 5 7.19 29.93 2.41
C GLU A 5 7.84 28.59 2.74
N VAL A 6 8.52 27.99 1.76
CA VAL A 6 9.23 26.71 1.91
C VAL A 6 10.64 26.79 1.32
N GLU A 7 11.59 26.11 1.96
CA GLU A 7 12.99 26.07 1.51
C GLU A 7 13.14 25.31 0.18
N GLU A 8 12.40 24.21 -0.01
CA GLU A 8 12.52 23.37 -1.19
C GLU A 8 11.14 22.98 -1.74
N LEU A 9 10.96 23.12 -3.05
CA LEU A 9 9.78 22.64 -3.77
C LEU A 9 10.22 21.80 -4.97
N PHE A 10 9.89 20.52 -4.96
CA PHE A 10 10.01 19.66 -6.14
C PHE A 10 8.70 19.66 -6.92
N TYR A 11 8.72 20.21 -8.13
CA TYR A 11 7.54 20.32 -8.98
C TYR A 11 7.88 20.06 -10.43
N ARG A 12 7.14 19.14 -11.06
CA ARG A 12 7.29 18.76 -12.49
C ARG A 12 8.72 18.37 -12.91
N GLY A 13 9.48 17.76 -12.00
CA GLY A 13 10.85 17.31 -12.28
C GLY A 13 11.92 18.36 -11.99
N GLU A 14 11.54 19.56 -11.56
CA GLU A 14 12.46 20.63 -11.20
C GLU A 14 12.43 20.89 -9.69
N LEU A 15 13.57 21.34 -9.16
CA LEU A 15 13.73 21.73 -7.77
C LEU A 15 13.88 23.26 -7.68
N TYR A 16 13.00 23.88 -6.91
CA TYR A 16 12.98 25.31 -6.64
C TYR A 16 13.32 25.54 -5.17
N TYR A 17 14.01 26.65 -4.90
CA TYR A 17 14.43 27.03 -3.56
C TYR A 17 13.75 28.32 -3.11
N ASP A 18 13.53 28.45 -1.81
CA ASP A 18 12.96 29.65 -1.15
C ASP A 18 11.64 30.11 -1.80
N VAL A 19 10.71 29.17 -1.97
CA VAL A 19 9.47 29.38 -2.72
C VAL A 19 8.35 29.90 -1.81
N SER A 20 7.66 30.92 -2.28
CA SER A 20 6.43 31.45 -1.66
C SER A 20 5.20 30.97 -2.43
N LEU A 21 4.36 30.16 -1.80
CA LEU A 21 3.10 29.63 -2.33
C LEU A 21 1.89 30.40 -1.77
N GLU A 22 0.99 30.83 -2.65
CA GLU A 22 -0.31 31.38 -2.25
C GLU A 22 -1.36 30.26 -2.27
N LEU A 23 -1.97 30.01 -1.11
CA LEU A 23 -2.94 28.93 -0.94
C LEU A 23 -4.31 29.48 -0.50
N PRO A 24 -5.41 28.82 -0.92
CA PRO A 24 -6.74 29.08 -0.38
C PRO A 24 -6.75 28.84 1.13
N GLY A 25 -6.99 29.90 1.92
CA GLY A 25 -6.96 29.82 3.37
C GLY A 25 -6.60 31.14 4.04
N LYS A 26 -6.45 31.09 5.37
CA LYS A 26 -5.99 32.20 6.24
C LYS A 26 -4.64 31.94 6.90
N ILE A 27 -4.02 30.79 6.63
CA ILE A 27 -2.77 30.38 7.28
C ILE A 27 -1.60 30.94 6.48
N SER A 28 -0.75 31.71 7.15
CA SER A 28 0.54 32.14 6.60
C SER A 28 1.66 31.69 7.51
N GLY A 29 2.78 31.26 6.95
CA GLY A 29 3.92 30.75 7.72
C GLY A 29 5.12 30.43 6.84
N SER A 30 6.29 30.41 7.46
CA SER A 30 7.55 30.04 6.82
C SER A 30 8.08 28.77 7.46
N TYR A 31 8.38 27.75 6.65
CA TYR A 31 8.74 26.42 7.11
C TYR A 31 10.05 25.98 6.45
N ARG A 32 10.98 25.51 7.28
CA ARG A 32 12.18 24.80 6.83
C ARG A 32 11.81 23.38 6.43
N SER A 33 11.19 23.25 5.27
CA SER A 33 10.59 22.01 4.80
C SER A 33 10.71 21.89 3.29
N ALA A 34 10.77 20.65 2.81
CA ALA A 34 10.63 20.31 1.41
C ALA A 34 9.17 19.92 1.10
N ILE A 35 8.62 20.46 0.02
CA ILE A 35 7.36 19.99 -0.58
C ILE A 35 7.70 19.16 -1.81
N SER A 36 7.17 17.94 -1.85
CA SER A 36 7.31 17.04 -2.99
C SER A 36 5.99 16.31 -3.29
N PRO A 37 5.82 15.74 -4.50
CA PRO A 37 4.79 14.76 -4.74
C PRO A 37 4.95 13.59 -3.77
N GLY A 38 3.85 13.13 -3.18
CA GLY A 38 3.90 12.00 -2.27
C GLY A 38 4.43 10.74 -2.95
N LEU A 39 5.08 9.88 -2.17
CA LEU A 39 5.74 8.68 -2.66
C LEU A 39 4.73 7.66 -3.20
N SER A 40 5.21 6.81 -4.11
CA SER A 40 4.44 5.70 -4.64
C SER A 40 5.14 4.38 -4.32
N ASP A 41 4.50 3.54 -3.52
CA ASP A 41 4.91 2.15 -3.34
C ASP A 41 4.31 1.30 -4.45
N ALA A 42 5.17 0.85 -5.36
CA ALA A 42 4.76 0.09 -6.53
C ALA A 42 4.50 -1.40 -6.23
N HIS A 43 4.87 -1.91 -5.05
CA HIS A 43 4.70 -3.33 -4.73
C HIS A 43 4.82 -3.64 -3.23
N ALA A 44 3.71 -3.64 -2.51
CA ALA A 44 3.64 -4.02 -1.11
C ALA A 44 3.01 -5.41 -0.91
N HIS A 45 3.51 -6.18 0.07
CA HIS A 45 2.94 -7.47 0.47
C HIS A 45 2.47 -7.44 1.94
N PRO A 46 1.23 -6.99 2.23
CA PRO A 46 0.80 -6.78 3.61
C PRO A 46 0.68 -8.06 4.44
N GLN A 47 0.45 -9.21 3.79
CA GLN A 47 0.32 -10.51 4.45
C GLN A 47 1.65 -11.27 4.60
N VAL A 48 2.78 -10.66 4.22
CA VAL A 48 4.12 -11.23 4.38
C VAL A 48 4.81 -10.49 5.53
N ILE A 49 4.45 -10.87 6.75
CA ILE A 49 4.85 -10.15 7.98
C ILE A 49 6.13 -10.67 8.62
N ASP A 50 6.60 -11.83 8.18
CA ASP A 50 7.75 -12.50 8.76
C ASP A 50 8.93 -12.40 7.78
N VAL A 51 9.62 -11.28 7.87
CA VAL A 51 10.97 -11.12 7.31
C VAL A 51 11.87 -12.03 8.13
N GLY A 52 11.92 -13.29 7.71
CA GLY A 52 12.31 -14.41 8.56
C GLY A 52 13.56 -14.18 9.39
N GLU A 53 13.55 -14.72 10.60
CA GLU A 53 14.76 -14.83 11.40
C GLU A 53 15.83 -15.59 10.61
N GLY A 54 16.91 -14.90 10.25
CA GLY A 54 18.08 -15.50 9.63
C GLY A 54 18.91 -14.49 8.87
N GLY A 55 20.22 -14.78 8.80
CA GLY A 55 21.27 -13.86 8.39
C GLY A 55 21.28 -13.50 6.90
N ILE A 56 22.47 -13.23 6.39
CA ILE A 56 22.66 -12.78 5.01
C ILE A 56 22.35 -13.94 4.05
N TRP A 57 21.31 -13.78 3.25
CA TRP A 57 20.89 -14.75 2.22
C TRP A 57 21.50 -14.37 0.87
N LYS A 58 21.96 -15.36 0.10
CA LYS A 58 22.56 -15.11 -1.22
C LYS A 58 21.55 -14.77 -2.30
N ASN A 59 20.30 -15.25 -2.16
CA ASN A 59 19.21 -15.01 -3.10
C ASN A 59 17.83 -15.30 -2.48
N SER A 60 16.77 -14.97 -3.21
CA SER A 60 15.38 -15.15 -2.79
C SER A 60 14.96 -16.62 -2.62
N TYR A 61 15.51 -17.55 -3.41
CA TYR A 61 15.23 -18.98 -3.25
C TYR A 61 15.77 -19.52 -1.93
N GLU A 62 16.98 -19.11 -1.57
CA GLU A 62 17.58 -19.45 -0.29
C GLU A 62 16.75 -18.89 0.86
N TRP A 63 16.37 -17.61 0.79
CA TRP A 63 15.48 -17.01 1.78
C TRP A 63 14.16 -17.77 1.90
N ILE A 64 13.45 -18.03 0.79
CA ILE A 64 12.15 -18.73 0.82
C ILE A 64 12.27 -20.15 1.39
N SER A 65 13.34 -20.87 1.05
CA SER A 65 13.51 -22.29 1.45
C SER A 65 14.07 -22.47 2.86
N LYS A 66 14.85 -21.51 3.36
CA LYS A 66 15.57 -21.62 4.65
C LYS A 66 15.05 -20.67 5.73
N ARG A 67 14.22 -19.69 5.40
CA ARG A 67 13.66 -18.77 6.41
C ARG A 67 12.87 -19.55 7.45
N LYS A 68 13.14 -19.25 8.72
CA LYS A 68 12.32 -19.72 9.83
C LYS A 68 11.21 -18.70 10.05
N LEU A 69 9.98 -19.16 9.92
CA LEU A 69 8.81 -18.34 10.17
C LEU A 69 8.36 -18.57 11.61
N ARG A 70 8.27 -17.49 12.38
CA ARG A 70 7.56 -17.42 13.65
C ARG A 70 6.05 -17.56 13.43
N VAL A 71 5.54 -17.08 12.29
CA VAL A 71 4.12 -17.13 11.94
C VAL A 71 3.89 -18.01 10.70
N ARG A 72 2.90 -18.90 10.78
CA ARG A 72 2.42 -19.64 9.60
C ARG A 72 1.65 -18.71 8.67
N GLU A 73 2.35 -18.08 7.73
CA GLU A 73 1.76 -17.11 6.79
C GLU A 73 0.57 -17.66 6.00
N GLY A 74 0.53 -18.96 5.70
CA GLY A 74 -0.61 -19.59 5.01
C GLY A 74 -1.90 -19.53 5.83
N ASP A 75 -1.81 -19.70 7.15
CA ASP A 75 -2.97 -19.63 8.05
C ASP A 75 -3.46 -18.19 8.20
N LEU A 76 -2.52 -17.24 8.29
CA LEU A 76 -2.80 -15.80 8.30
C LEU A 76 -3.54 -15.34 7.04
N ARG A 77 -3.18 -15.90 5.88
CA ARG A 77 -3.85 -15.59 4.59
C ARG A 77 -5.27 -16.13 4.49
N LYS A 78 -5.59 -17.24 5.16
CA LYS A 78 -6.96 -17.78 5.24
C LYS A 78 -7.86 -16.93 6.13
N ASP A 79 -7.30 -16.37 7.19
CA ASP A 79 -8.05 -15.51 8.09
C ASP A 79 -8.26 -14.15 7.42
N ALA A 80 -9.44 -13.96 6.84
CA ALA A 80 -9.81 -12.74 6.15
C ALA A 80 -9.76 -11.52 7.07
N ARG A 81 -10.09 -11.68 8.37
CA ARG A 81 -10.06 -10.59 9.34
C ARG A 81 -8.62 -10.18 9.62
N LEU A 82 -7.75 -11.14 9.95
CA LEU A 82 -6.35 -10.87 10.25
C LEU A 82 -5.62 -10.33 9.01
N SER A 83 -5.87 -10.90 7.83
CA SER A 83 -5.35 -10.40 6.56
C SER A 83 -5.74 -8.94 6.29
N SER A 84 -6.97 -8.55 6.65
CA SER A 84 -7.47 -7.18 6.54
C SER A 84 -6.82 -6.25 7.57
N GLU A 85 -6.69 -6.67 8.83
CA GLU A 85 -6.04 -5.89 9.89
C GLU A 85 -4.56 -5.60 9.54
N LEU A 86 -3.85 -6.56 8.95
CA LEU A 86 -2.48 -6.37 8.47
C LEU A 86 -2.40 -5.43 7.27
N ALA A 87 -3.30 -5.57 6.30
CA ALA A 87 -3.43 -4.64 5.19
C ALA A 87 -3.70 -3.20 5.67
N GLU A 88 -4.55 -3.02 6.68
CA GLU A 88 -4.83 -1.73 7.29
C GLU A 88 -3.59 -1.16 8.02
N ALA A 89 -2.86 -2.00 8.75
CA ALA A 89 -1.62 -1.61 9.41
C ALA A 89 -0.55 -1.16 8.40
N THR A 90 -0.37 -1.91 7.30
CA THR A 90 0.54 -1.54 6.21
C THR A 90 0.18 -0.19 5.61
N LEU A 91 -1.11 0.06 5.30
CA LEU A 91 -1.58 1.33 4.77
C LEU A 91 -1.31 2.49 5.72
N LYS A 92 -1.56 2.31 7.03
CA LYS A 92 -1.28 3.34 8.05
C LYS A 92 0.19 3.68 8.16
N LEU A 93 1.06 2.67 8.22
CA LEU A 93 2.51 2.86 8.24
C LEU A 93 2.99 3.62 7.01
N SER A 94 2.47 3.24 5.84
CA SER A 94 2.84 3.85 4.57
C SER A 94 2.51 5.35 4.51
N ILE A 95 1.37 5.76 5.08
CA ILE A 95 1.01 7.19 5.17
C ILE A 95 2.06 7.96 5.98
N LEU A 96 2.56 7.37 7.08
CA LEU A 96 3.60 7.99 7.91
C LEU A 96 4.91 8.16 7.14
N ASP A 97 5.19 7.26 6.20
CA ASP A 97 6.35 7.33 5.29
C ASP A 97 6.13 8.26 4.08
N GLY A 98 5.02 9.01 4.05
CA GLY A 98 4.71 9.95 2.96
C GLY A 98 4.20 9.29 1.67
N ILE A 99 3.78 8.02 1.73
CA ILE A 99 3.22 7.30 0.59
C ILE A 99 1.78 7.79 0.33
N THR A 100 1.53 8.20 -0.91
CA THR A 100 0.21 8.65 -1.38
C THR A 100 -0.38 7.75 -2.47
N MET A 101 0.39 6.78 -2.97
CA MET A 101 -0.09 5.70 -3.83
C MET A 101 0.57 4.37 -3.45
N MET A 102 -0.20 3.28 -3.41
CA MET A 102 0.29 1.96 -3.07
C MET A 102 -0.34 0.87 -3.93
N ALA A 103 0.46 -0.04 -4.47
CA ALA A 103 -0.01 -1.29 -5.05
C ALA A 103 0.09 -2.42 -4.02
N MET A 104 -1.06 -2.94 -3.59
CA MET A 104 -1.13 -3.99 -2.57
C MET A 104 -1.27 -5.36 -3.23
N THR A 105 -0.19 -6.14 -3.16
CA THR A 105 -0.10 -7.49 -3.68
C THR A 105 -0.42 -8.53 -2.60
N GLY A 106 -1.36 -9.43 -2.86
CA GLY A 106 -1.67 -10.51 -1.93
C GLY A 106 -3.16 -10.85 -1.87
N SER A 107 -3.70 -10.90 -0.64
CA SER A 107 -5.08 -11.32 -0.40
C SER A 107 -6.07 -10.30 -0.97
N LEU A 108 -6.89 -10.72 -1.95
CA LEU A 108 -7.90 -9.84 -2.55
C LEU A 108 -8.85 -9.31 -1.48
N HIS A 109 -9.48 -10.21 -0.73
CA HIS A 109 -10.50 -9.85 0.27
C HIS A 109 -9.88 -9.04 1.42
N GLY A 110 -8.72 -9.46 1.95
CA GLY A 110 -8.04 -8.74 3.02
C GLY A 110 -7.68 -7.30 2.63
N ASN A 111 -7.08 -7.12 1.46
CA ASN A 111 -6.69 -5.80 0.98
C ASN A 111 -7.93 -4.93 0.70
N LEU A 112 -8.95 -5.49 0.05
CA LEU A 112 -10.14 -4.75 -0.34
C LEU A 112 -10.98 -4.32 0.87
N ASP A 113 -11.09 -5.17 1.89
CA ASP A 113 -11.75 -4.83 3.15
C ASP A 113 -10.99 -3.76 3.95
N ALA A 114 -9.65 -3.85 4.00
CA ALA A 114 -8.83 -2.84 4.65
C ALA A 114 -8.99 -1.46 4.00
N VAL A 115 -8.91 -1.43 2.67
CA VAL A 115 -9.17 -0.23 1.87
C VAL A 115 -10.54 0.33 2.23
N ARG A 116 -11.62 -0.46 2.16
CA ARG A 116 -12.99 0.00 2.48
C ARG A 116 -13.14 0.60 3.88
N ARG A 117 -12.42 0.09 4.89
CA ARG A 117 -12.50 0.58 6.28
C ARG A 117 -11.80 1.91 6.49
N MET A 118 -10.74 2.20 5.73
CA MET A 118 -9.96 3.43 5.90
C MET A 118 -10.59 4.62 5.17
N LYS A 119 -10.94 5.66 5.95
CA LYS A 119 -11.44 6.95 5.42
C LYS A 119 -10.34 7.75 4.71
N ALA A 120 -9.17 7.83 5.33
CA ALA A 120 -7.98 8.48 4.77
C ALA A 120 -6.95 7.39 4.45
N ARG A 121 -6.58 7.26 3.18
CA ARG A 121 -5.68 6.22 2.68
C ARG A 121 -4.93 6.69 1.44
N PRO A 122 -3.76 6.11 1.13
CA PRO A 122 -3.15 6.25 -0.18
C PRO A 122 -4.11 5.81 -1.28
N ARG A 123 -3.92 6.32 -2.50
CA ARG A 123 -4.56 5.72 -3.69
C ARG A 123 -4.08 4.28 -3.80
N THR A 124 -5.00 3.33 -3.93
CA THR A 124 -4.66 1.91 -3.85
C THR A 124 -4.96 1.19 -5.16
N VAL A 125 -3.97 0.45 -5.66
CA VAL A 125 -4.16 -0.58 -6.69
C VAL A 125 -4.15 -1.94 -6.00
N ILE A 126 -5.19 -2.75 -6.24
CA ILE A 126 -5.28 -4.09 -5.65
C ILE A 126 -4.74 -5.10 -6.67
N LEU A 127 -3.68 -5.80 -6.31
CA LEU A 127 -3.03 -6.82 -7.13
C LEU A 127 -3.23 -8.20 -6.47
N PRO A 128 -4.34 -8.91 -6.75
CA PRO A 128 -4.59 -10.19 -6.12
C PRO A 128 -3.54 -11.22 -6.54
N THR A 129 -2.95 -11.90 -5.57
CA THR A 129 -2.09 -13.06 -5.85
C THR A 129 -2.95 -14.26 -6.20
N VAL A 130 -2.78 -14.77 -7.42
CA VAL A 130 -3.50 -15.94 -7.94
C VAL A 130 -2.56 -17.14 -7.94
N MET A 131 -2.91 -18.15 -7.17
CA MET A 131 -2.12 -19.37 -7.05
C MET A 131 -3.01 -20.50 -6.56
N ASN A 132 -2.86 -21.70 -7.15
CA ASN A 132 -3.54 -22.91 -6.66
C ASN A 132 -2.83 -23.45 -5.41
N ARG A 133 -2.79 -22.62 -4.37
CA ARG A 133 -2.19 -22.92 -3.08
C ARG A 133 -3.05 -22.31 -2.00
N GLU A 134 -3.09 -23.02 -0.88
CA GLU A 134 -3.86 -22.65 0.29
C GLU A 134 -3.61 -21.20 0.74
N GLY A 135 -4.71 -20.48 1.02
CA GLY A 135 -4.70 -19.06 1.40
C GLY A 135 -4.69 -18.07 0.24
N TRP A 136 -4.58 -18.53 -1.01
CA TRP A 136 -4.69 -17.69 -2.21
C TRP A 136 -5.92 -18.03 -3.03
N LEU A 137 -6.34 -17.07 -3.86
CA LEU A 137 -7.37 -17.33 -4.86
C LEU A 137 -6.81 -18.19 -5.98
N SER A 138 -7.57 -19.19 -6.40
CA SER A 138 -7.39 -19.84 -7.69
C SER A 138 -7.82 -18.92 -8.83
N ALA A 139 -7.39 -19.26 -10.05
CA ALA A 139 -7.79 -18.53 -11.25
C ALA A 139 -9.32 -18.58 -11.47
N GLY A 140 -9.96 -19.70 -11.13
CA GLY A 140 -11.42 -19.85 -11.24
C GLY A 140 -12.17 -18.95 -10.25
N GLU A 141 -11.71 -18.87 -9.01
CA GLU A 141 -12.30 -17.97 -8.01
C GLU A 141 -12.13 -16.50 -8.39
N LEU A 142 -10.95 -16.10 -8.88
CA LEU A 142 -10.73 -14.74 -9.36
C LEU A 142 -11.68 -14.39 -10.53
N ARG A 143 -11.84 -15.30 -11.50
CA ARG A 143 -12.76 -15.10 -12.62
C ARG A 143 -14.18 -14.84 -12.12
N ASN A 144 -14.66 -15.59 -11.13
CA ASN A 144 -15.98 -15.39 -10.54
C ASN A 144 -16.13 -14.02 -9.89
N VAL A 145 -15.10 -13.53 -9.18
CA VAL A 145 -15.10 -12.20 -8.57
C VAL A 145 -15.16 -11.11 -9.64
N ILE A 146 -14.33 -11.23 -10.69
CA ILE A 146 -14.27 -10.27 -11.78
C ILE A 146 -15.61 -10.21 -12.52
N SER A 147 -16.19 -11.36 -12.89
CA SER A 147 -17.48 -11.41 -13.58
C SER A 147 -18.60 -10.74 -12.77
N ARG A 148 -18.67 -10.97 -11.46
CA ARG A 148 -19.65 -10.30 -10.58
C ARG A 148 -19.45 -8.79 -10.54
N ALA A 149 -18.21 -8.32 -10.51
CA ALA A 149 -17.90 -6.89 -10.50
C ALA A 149 -18.33 -6.22 -11.81
N PHE A 150 -18.10 -6.86 -12.96
CA PHE A 150 -18.55 -6.34 -14.25
C PHE A 150 -20.08 -6.31 -14.38
N SER A 151 -20.78 -7.37 -13.99
CA SER A 151 -22.26 -7.37 -14.02
C SER A 151 -22.86 -6.23 -13.17
N TRP A 152 -22.29 -5.95 -12.00
CA TRP A 152 -22.73 -4.84 -11.16
C TRP A 152 -22.48 -3.45 -11.78
N MET A 153 -21.44 -3.31 -12.61
CA MET A 153 -21.17 -2.06 -13.32
C MET A 153 -22.06 -1.85 -14.54
N GLU A 154 -22.50 -2.93 -15.19
CA GLU A 154 -23.44 -2.88 -16.33
C GLU A 154 -24.89 -2.60 -15.90
N GLU A 155 -25.26 -2.89 -14.65
CA GLU A 155 -26.57 -2.61 -14.07
C GLU A 155 -26.73 -1.17 -13.53
N ARG A 156 -25.73 -0.30 -13.70
CA ARG A 156 -25.72 1.11 -13.25
C ARG A 156 -25.67 2.07 -14.42
#